data_AF-A0A8T4W9T2-F1
#
_entry.id   AF-A0A8T4W9T2-F1
#
_cell.length_a   1.000
_cell.length_b   1.000
_cell.length_c   1.000
_cell.angle_alpha   90.00
_cell.angle_beta   90.00
_cell.angle_gamma   90.00
#
_symmetry.space_group_name_H-M   'P 1'
#
loop_
_entity.id
_entity.type
_entity.pdbx_description
1 polymer ?
#
loop_
_entity_poly.entity_id
_entity_poly.type
_entity_poly.pdbx_seq_one_letter_code
_entity_poly.pdbx_strand_id
1 'polypeptide(L)'
;MSEIRDKKGEHYTKRNGEEYHNIDSPELSVFGITVKSHAHLVALIDKICPGIRHTMCFERWMELSCKDFKLLGKIEGRKFLAYGELSKLSREFDINYTTVQDRVLKAVPPKIISVLRDAISVPDARKKLNGIKSAIDGIEDIGEIDRRIDNYYAGREYRESANYDKDHEMAKKYFLFMEQIAQGGLLTDIARLVGVSHSTVRRWYNSTIPWMIQLASAIPSEKPIEGYVWLPLKTGPKNNPSNFIQVPLRIQSHREIEDVVSPLRPLEGELTKSMRRRFGPTTPIDSFMYALGSILSDGSIRLREGTNIRSSSFGMGLGQEYDWSLDYGDGTCYHLRMLGIDAHRNQDSDSRESTRSYPSSGSHHWESEATPFLTWIRETCLGLESSESKTYDSVSADWILDSPLDWRVAFLQGICDGDGCASLASQYVSIATTSNTEFFQKLLSTFEVESHVGDGAIVVSAHNSIARLAELDMFRYAADRKQNLHKLKIMMKTWDHSRQMTEDELRRIHILRKDGMSWGNISETIFDEFGHGWPYYTISRWARKEYPNLK
;
A
#
# COMPACT_ATOMS: atom_id res chain seq x y z
N MET A 1 50.60 -38.70 -47.23
CA MET A 1 50.18 -37.29 -47.22
C MET A 1 50.97 -36.61 -46.13
N SER A 2 51.79 -35.62 -46.47
CA SER A 2 52.47 -34.79 -45.48
C SER A 2 51.68 -33.49 -45.31
N GLU A 3 51.34 -33.16 -44.08
CA GLU A 3 50.73 -31.88 -43.73
C GLU A 3 51.85 -30.85 -43.61
N ILE A 4 51.76 -29.77 -44.38
CA ILE A 4 52.80 -28.74 -44.43
C ILE A 4 52.11 -27.40 -44.13
N ARG A 5 52.71 -26.61 -43.25
CA ARG A 5 52.32 -25.22 -42.98
C ARG A 5 53.26 -24.29 -43.75
N ASP A 6 52.70 -23.33 -44.49
CA ASP A 6 53.52 -22.25 -45.06
C ASP A 6 53.85 -21.18 -44.00
N LYS A 7 54.66 -20.20 -44.42
CA LYS A 7 55.04 -19.05 -43.58
C LYS A 7 53.86 -18.15 -43.18
N LYS A 8 52.67 -18.36 -43.74
CA LYS A 8 51.43 -17.63 -43.43
C LYS A 8 50.47 -18.45 -42.55
N GLY A 9 50.85 -19.67 -42.17
CA GLY A 9 50.06 -20.54 -41.31
C GLY A 9 48.93 -21.29 -42.03
N GLU A 10 48.95 -21.35 -43.37
CA GLU A 10 47.94 -22.08 -44.14
C GLU A 10 48.25 -23.59 -44.15
N HIS A 11 47.23 -24.40 -43.87
CA HIS A 11 47.32 -25.86 -43.95
C HIS A 11 47.06 -26.32 -45.39
N TYR A 12 48.02 -27.01 -45.99
CA TYR A 12 47.85 -27.71 -47.27
C TYR A 12 48.39 -29.13 -47.20
N THR A 13 47.77 -29.99 -48.01
CA THR A 13 48.16 -31.38 -48.15
C THR A 13 48.83 -31.56 -49.51
N LYS A 14 50.05 -32.12 -49.54
CA LYS A 14 50.69 -32.50 -50.79
C LYS A 14 50.24 -33.88 -51.25
N ARG A 15 49.71 -33.97 -52.47
CA ARG A 15 49.35 -35.23 -53.14
C ARG A 15 49.88 -35.18 -54.58
N ASN A 16 50.71 -36.16 -54.96
CA ASN A 16 51.32 -36.27 -56.30
C ASN A 16 52.09 -35.02 -56.78
N GLY A 17 52.73 -34.27 -55.87
CA GLY A 17 53.49 -33.06 -56.21
C GLY A 17 52.66 -31.77 -56.26
N GLU A 18 51.33 -31.87 -56.10
CA GLU A 18 50.42 -30.72 -56.09
C GLU A 18 49.96 -30.37 -54.66
N GLU A 19 49.77 -29.08 -54.41
CA GLU A 19 49.33 -28.53 -53.13
C GLU A 19 47.82 -28.29 -53.13
N TYR A 20 47.14 -28.84 -52.11
CA TYR A 20 45.69 -28.77 -51.97
C TYR A 20 45.28 -28.20 -50.61
N HIS A 21 44.26 -27.35 -50.59
CA HIS A 21 43.58 -26.93 -49.36
C HIS A 21 42.41 -27.86 -49.04
N ASN A 22 42.31 -28.28 -47.78
CA ASN A 22 41.13 -29.02 -47.29
C ASN A 22 39.94 -28.07 -47.22
N ILE A 23 38.81 -28.48 -47.78
CA ILE A 23 37.56 -27.72 -47.69
C ILE A 23 36.86 -28.09 -46.40
N ASP A 24 36.47 -27.08 -45.63
CA ASP A 24 35.59 -27.23 -44.47
C ASP A 24 34.30 -26.47 -44.75
N SER A 25 33.17 -27.19 -44.81
CA SER A 25 31.89 -26.61 -45.19
C SER A 25 31.17 -26.10 -43.94
N PRO A 26 30.79 -24.81 -43.89
CA PRO A 26 30.03 -24.27 -42.77
C PRO A 26 28.70 -25.00 -42.63
N GLU A 27 28.31 -25.33 -41.40
CA GLU A 27 26.94 -25.72 -41.12
C GLU A 27 26.03 -24.51 -41.38
N LEU A 28 25.19 -24.57 -42.41
CA LEU A 28 24.24 -23.51 -42.74
C LEU A 28 22.89 -23.80 -42.11
N SER A 29 22.81 -23.77 -40.78
CA SER A 29 21.55 -23.93 -40.04
C SER A 29 21.16 -22.64 -39.30
N VAL A 30 19.86 -22.32 -39.35
CA VAL A 30 19.20 -21.27 -38.55
C VAL A 30 17.92 -21.83 -37.95
N PHE A 31 17.67 -21.57 -36.67
CA PHE A 31 16.48 -22.08 -35.95
C PHE A 31 16.31 -23.62 -36.07
N GLY A 32 17.42 -24.37 -36.14
CA GLY A 32 17.41 -25.83 -36.33
C GLY A 32 17.06 -26.30 -37.74
N ILE A 33 16.94 -25.40 -38.73
CA ILE A 33 16.61 -25.71 -40.11
C ILE A 33 17.85 -25.51 -40.99
N THR A 34 18.24 -26.54 -41.75
CA THR A 34 19.31 -26.45 -42.75
C THR A 34 18.87 -25.59 -43.94
N VAL A 35 19.62 -24.52 -44.18
CA VAL A 35 19.44 -23.58 -45.29
C VAL A 35 20.11 -24.15 -46.53
N LYS A 36 19.30 -24.35 -47.58
CA LYS A 36 19.72 -25.05 -48.81
C LYS A 36 20.16 -24.09 -49.92
N SER A 37 19.67 -22.85 -49.88
CA SER A 37 19.94 -21.84 -50.90
C SER A 37 19.63 -20.46 -50.36
N HIS A 38 20.08 -19.42 -51.06
CA HIS A 38 19.73 -18.04 -50.72
C HIS A 38 18.21 -17.78 -50.78
N ALA A 39 17.50 -18.35 -51.77
CA ALA A 39 16.04 -18.23 -51.83
C ALA A 39 15.34 -18.92 -50.64
N HIS A 40 15.87 -20.08 -50.21
CA HIS A 40 15.40 -20.74 -48.99
C HIS A 40 15.67 -19.87 -47.75
N LEU A 41 16.83 -19.20 -47.67
CA LEU A 41 17.13 -18.25 -46.59
C LEU A 41 16.14 -17.10 -46.53
N VAL A 42 15.84 -16.46 -47.68
CA VAL A 42 14.86 -15.36 -47.76
C VAL A 42 13.49 -15.81 -47.27
N ALA A 43 13.02 -16.96 -47.76
CA ALA A 43 11.73 -17.52 -47.35
C ALA A 43 11.70 -17.88 -45.85
N LEU A 44 12.81 -18.36 -45.28
CA LEU A 44 12.94 -18.61 -43.84
C LEU A 44 12.90 -17.32 -43.03
N ILE A 45 13.59 -16.27 -43.47
CA ILE A 45 13.56 -14.95 -42.83
C ILE A 45 12.13 -14.42 -42.79
N ASP A 46 11.44 -14.41 -43.92
CA ASP A 46 10.07 -13.87 -44.03
C ASP A 46 9.08 -14.62 -43.15
N LYS A 47 9.27 -15.93 -43.01
CA LYS A 47 8.38 -16.79 -42.23
C LYS A 47 8.70 -16.80 -40.74
N ILE A 48 9.98 -16.85 -40.36
CA ILE A 48 10.43 -17.21 -39.02
C ILE A 48 10.99 -16.01 -38.27
N CYS A 49 11.52 -14.99 -38.94
CA CYS A 49 12.17 -13.86 -38.28
C CYS A 49 12.07 -12.57 -39.12
N PRO A 50 10.87 -12.12 -39.53
CA PRO A 50 10.72 -10.96 -40.40
C PRO A 50 11.31 -9.68 -39.81
N GLY A 51 11.31 -9.54 -38.47
CA GLY A 51 11.87 -8.38 -37.77
C GLY A 51 13.37 -8.13 -38.02
N ILE A 52 14.11 -9.13 -38.51
CA ILE A 52 15.54 -8.97 -38.87
C ILE A 52 15.76 -7.98 -40.03
N ARG A 53 14.73 -7.72 -40.84
CA ARG A 53 14.78 -6.77 -41.97
C ARG A 53 15.02 -5.33 -41.50
N HIS A 54 14.72 -5.03 -40.23
CA HIS A 54 14.94 -3.72 -39.66
C HIS A 54 16.40 -3.47 -39.23
N THR A 55 17.26 -4.48 -39.24
CA THR A 55 18.68 -4.30 -38.91
C THR A 55 19.36 -3.40 -39.94
N MET A 56 20.13 -2.41 -39.47
CA MET A 56 20.76 -1.39 -40.33
C MET A 56 21.63 -1.98 -41.47
N CYS A 57 22.23 -3.15 -41.26
CA CYS A 57 23.09 -3.82 -42.23
C CYS A 57 22.39 -4.96 -42.99
N PHE A 58 21.08 -5.12 -42.87
CA PHE A 58 20.34 -6.26 -43.42
C PHE A 58 20.54 -6.41 -44.93
N GLU A 59 20.28 -5.36 -45.71
CA GLU A 59 20.42 -5.39 -47.18
C GLU A 59 21.83 -5.77 -47.62
N ARG A 60 22.84 -5.17 -46.99
CA ARG A 60 24.25 -5.49 -47.24
C ARG A 60 24.55 -6.96 -46.92
N TRP A 61 24.03 -7.49 -45.82
CA TRP A 61 24.24 -8.89 -45.45
C TRP A 61 23.51 -9.85 -46.39
N MET A 62 22.33 -9.48 -46.89
CA MET A 62 21.59 -10.27 -47.85
C MET A 62 22.32 -10.33 -49.20
N GLU A 63 22.81 -9.20 -49.70
CA GLU A 63 23.65 -9.15 -50.91
C GLU A 63 24.89 -10.04 -50.77
N LEU A 64 25.64 -9.90 -49.67
CA LEU A 64 26.81 -10.72 -49.38
C LEU A 64 26.45 -12.21 -49.26
N SER A 65 25.33 -12.54 -48.63
CA SER A 65 24.89 -13.93 -48.51
C SER A 65 24.57 -14.56 -49.87
N CYS A 66 24.00 -13.79 -50.81
CA CYS A 66 23.74 -14.28 -52.16
C CYS A 66 25.04 -14.69 -52.86
N LYS A 67 26.09 -13.88 -52.71
CA LYS A 67 27.44 -14.21 -53.19
C LYS A 67 28.01 -15.44 -52.47
N ASP A 68 27.87 -15.52 -51.15
CA ASP A 68 28.34 -16.66 -50.33
C ASP A 68 27.65 -17.98 -50.74
N PHE A 69 26.33 -18.00 -50.97
CA PHE A 69 25.61 -19.22 -51.39
C PHE A 69 26.03 -19.69 -52.79
N LYS A 70 26.31 -18.77 -53.73
CA LYS A 70 26.84 -19.12 -55.06
C LYS A 70 28.24 -19.73 -54.97
N LEU A 71 29.10 -19.16 -54.12
CA LEU A 71 30.44 -19.70 -53.83
C LEU A 71 30.34 -21.11 -53.24
N LEU A 72 29.51 -21.31 -52.21
CA LEU A 72 29.35 -22.60 -51.54
C LEU A 72 28.76 -23.67 -52.47
N GLY A 73 27.77 -23.31 -53.29
CA GLY A 73 27.22 -24.23 -54.31
C GLY A 73 28.24 -24.64 -55.37
N LYS A 74 29.18 -23.74 -55.75
CA LYS A 74 30.26 -24.05 -56.70
C LYS A 74 31.24 -25.10 -56.17
N ILE A 75 31.43 -25.16 -54.87
CA ILE A 75 32.36 -26.08 -54.21
C ILE A 75 31.69 -27.28 -53.54
N GLU A 76 30.36 -27.37 -53.65
CA GLU A 76 29.58 -28.45 -53.04
C GLU A 76 30.07 -29.83 -53.52
N GLY A 77 30.23 -30.76 -52.58
CA GLY A 77 30.74 -32.12 -52.85
C GLY A 77 32.25 -32.22 -53.08
N ARG A 78 32.99 -31.10 -53.11
CA ARG A 78 34.45 -31.12 -53.22
C ARG A 78 35.09 -31.30 -51.85
N LYS A 79 36.18 -32.07 -51.80
CA LYS A 79 37.00 -32.26 -50.58
C LYS A 79 38.24 -31.36 -50.54
N PHE A 80 38.71 -30.92 -51.71
CA PHE A 80 39.96 -30.20 -51.86
C PHE A 80 39.86 -29.09 -52.91
N LEU A 81 40.58 -27.99 -52.70
CA LEU A 81 40.84 -26.94 -53.70
C LEU A 81 42.32 -26.92 -54.09
N ALA A 82 42.60 -26.65 -55.36
CA ALA A 82 43.97 -26.51 -55.84
C ALA A 82 44.61 -25.19 -55.36
N TYR A 83 45.94 -25.16 -55.26
CA TYR A 83 46.68 -23.95 -54.94
C TYR A 83 46.33 -22.79 -55.89
N GLY A 84 46.08 -21.60 -55.34
CA GLY A 84 45.68 -20.40 -56.08
C GLY A 84 44.21 -20.37 -56.54
N GLU A 85 43.44 -21.43 -56.32
CA GLU A 85 42.01 -21.48 -56.67
C GLU A 85 41.17 -20.52 -55.82
N LEU A 86 41.52 -20.31 -54.55
CA LEU A 86 40.88 -19.32 -53.68
C LEU A 86 40.92 -17.90 -54.28
N SER A 87 42.06 -17.51 -54.88
CA SER A 87 42.21 -16.21 -55.56
C SER A 87 41.42 -16.12 -56.87
N LYS A 88 41.12 -17.27 -57.51
CA LYS A 88 40.22 -17.31 -58.67
C LYS A 88 38.77 -17.14 -58.21
N LEU A 89 38.34 -17.90 -57.19
CA LEU A 89 37.00 -17.81 -56.60
C LEU A 89 36.71 -16.40 -56.07
N SER A 90 37.68 -15.76 -55.41
CA SER A 90 37.58 -14.38 -54.93
C SER A 90 37.28 -13.39 -56.06
N ARG A 91 37.95 -13.52 -57.20
CA ARG A 91 37.71 -12.68 -58.40
C ARG A 91 36.41 -13.03 -59.10
N GLU A 92 36.05 -14.32 -59.17
CA GLU A 92 34.84 -14.82 -59.84
C GLU A 92 33.57 -14.33 -59.16
N PHE A 93 33.51 -14.37 -57.82
CA PHE A 93 32.32 -14.00 -57.05
C PHE A 93 32.34 -12.57 -56.49
N ASP A 94 33.41 -11.82 -56.74
CA ASP A 94 33.61 -10.47 -56.21
C ASP A 94 33.45 -10.44 -54.66
N ILE A 95 34.23 -11.30 -54.00
CA ILE A 95 34.31 -11.44 -52.55
C ILE A 95 35.78 -11.28 -52.14
N ASN A 96 36.05 -10.57 -51.04
CA ASN A 96 37.40 -10.43 -50.51
C ASN A 96 38.05 -11.81 -50.27
N TYR A 97 39.32 -11.99 -50.70
CA TYR A 97 40.08 -13.22 -50.52
C TYR A 97 40.01 -13.77 -49.09
N THR A 98 40.12 -12.92 -48.07
CA THR A 98 40.05 -13.36 -46.67
C THR A 98 38.68 -13.92 -46.31
N THR A 99 37.61 -13.35 -46.86
CA THR A 99 36.24 -13.88 -46.66
C THR A 99 36.07 -15.22 -47.38
N VAL A 100 36.58 -15.37 -48.60
CA VAL A 100 36.57 -16.68 -49.30
C VAL A 100 37.33 -17.73 -48.49
N GLN A 101 38.51 -17.36 -47.98
CA GLN A 101 39.30 -18.23 -47.11
C GLN A 101 38.54 -18.64 -45.83
N ASP A 102 37.90 -17.69 -45.16
CA ASP A 102 37.11 -17.95 -43.94
C ASP A 102 35.89 -18.84 -44.21
N ARG A 103 35.21 -18.64 -45.35
CA ARG A 103 34.05 -19.44 -45.76
C ARG A 103 34.43 -20.87 -46.10
N VAL A 104 35.53 -21.06 -46.83
CA VAL A 104 35.89 -22.34 -47.47
C VAL A 104 36.84 -23.17 -46.65
N LEU A 105 37.79 -22.56 -45.93
CA LEU A 105 38.81 -23.27 -45.16
C LEU A 105 38.51 -23.32 -43.66
N LYS A 106 37.74 -22.37 -43.14
CA LYS A 106 37.46 -22.23 -41.70
C LYS A 106 36.00 -22.46 -41.34
N ALA A 107 35.17 -22.87 -42.30
CA ALA A 107 33.74 -23.11 -42.10
C ALA A 107 33.00 -21.97 -41.37
N VAL A 108 33.42 -20.71 -41.59
CA VAL A 108 32.73 -19.56 -41.00
C VAL A 108 31.45 -19.30 -41.80
N PRO A 109 30.25 -19.34 -41.19
CA PRO A 109 29.01 -19.13 -41.93
C PRO A 109 28.86 -17.68 -42.42
N PRO A 110 28.00 -17.42 -43.43
CA PRO A 110 27.62 -16.07 -43.84
C PRO A 110 27.20 -15.22 -42.65
N LYS A 111 27.55 -13.93 -42.65
CA LYS A 111 27.29 -13.05 -41.48
C LYS A 111 25.81 -13.04 -41.10
N ILE A 112 24.89 -13.02 -42.07
CA ILE A 112 23.45 -13.10 -41.82
C ILE A 112 23.05 -14.38 -41.07
N ILE A 113 23.66 -15.53 -41.38
CA ILE A 113 23.40 -16.80 -40.68
C ILE A 113 23.85 -16.70 -39.23
N SER A 114 25.04 -16.13 -38.97
CA SER A 114 25.50 -15.94 -37.59
C SER A 114 24.57 -15.02 -36.78
N VAL A 115 24.04 -13.97 -37.41
CA VAL A 115 23.13 -13.03 -36.77
C VAL A 115 21.76 -13.67 -36.52
N LEU A 116 21.24 -14.45 -37.46
CA LEU A 116 19.97 -15.16 -37.31
C LEU A 116 20.00 -16.20 -36.19
N ARG A 117 21.17 -16.75 -35.84
CA ARG A 117 21.32 -17.65 -34.68
C ARG A 117 21.11 -16.94 -33.35
N ASP A 118 21.44 -15.65 -33.28
CA ASP A 118 21.25 -14.82 -32.09
C ASP A 118 19.87 -14.13 -32.08
N ALA A 119 19.15 -14.17 -33.19
CA ALA A 119 17.83 -13.57 -33.35
C ALA A 119 16.74 -14.43 -32.71
N ILE A 120 15.66 -13.76 -32.29
CA ILE A 120 14.48 -14.42 -31.75
C ILE A 120 13.57 -14.83 -32.91
N SER A 121 13.16 -16.10 -32.93
CA SER A 121 12.18 -16.59 -33.90
C SER A 121 10.77 -16.14 -33.53
N VAL A 122 9.87 -16.00 -34.51
CA VAL A 122 8.45 -15.70 -34.29
C VAL A 122 7.78 -16.73 -33.37
N PRO A 123 8.00 -18.06 -33.51
CA PRO A 123 7.48 -19.04 -32.56
C PRO A 123 7.95 -18.79 -31.11
N ASP A 124 9.25 -18.51 -30.91
CA ASP A 124 9.80 -18.25 -29.57
C ASP A 124 9.28 -16.93 -29.00
N ALA A 125 9.20 -15.89 -29.84
CA ALA A 125 8.62 -14.61 -29.49
C ALA A 125 7.16 -14.74 -29.07
N ARG A 126 6.34 -15.50 -29.81
CA ARG A 126 4.93 -15.77 -29.44
C ARG A 126 4.83 -16.50 -28.11
N LYS A 127 5.65 -17.52 -27.89
CA LYS A 127 5.70 -18.23 -26.60
C LYS A 127 6.04 -17.27 -25.46
N LYS A 128 7.02 -16.38 -25.67
CA LYS A 128 7.40 -15.35 -24.69
C LYS A 128 6.28 -14.34 -24.44
N LEU A 129 5.65 -13.84 -25.51
CA LEU A 129 4.56 -12.88 -25.48
C LEU A 129 3.34 -13.42 -24.75
N ASN A 130 2.98 -14.69 -24.96
CA ASN A 130 1.87 -15.31 -24.22
C ASN A 130 2.12 -15.31 -22.71
N GLY A 131 3.38 -15.58 -22.30
CA GLY A 131 3.77 -15.47 -20.89
C GLY A 131 3.70 -14.04 -20.35
N ILE A 132 4.08 -13.05 -21.16
CA ILE A 132 3.96 -11.63 -20.80
C ILE A 132 2.49 -11.20 -20.69
N LYS A 133 1.66 -11.51 -21.70
CA LYS A 133 0.22 -11.19 -21.73
C LYS A 133 -0.53 -11.78 -20.54
N SER A 134 -0.21 -13.03 -20.17
CA SER A 134 -0.79 -13.66 -18.97
C SER A 134 -0.36 -12.97 -17.67
N ALA A 135 0.82 -12.35 -17.63
CA ALA A 135 1.33 -11.68 -16.43
C ALA A 135 0.84 -10.24 -16.26
N ILE A 136 0.32 -9.61 -17.33
CA ILE A 136 -0.27 -8.26 -17.30
C ILE A 136 -1.80 -8.28 -17.29
N ASP A 137 -2.40 -9.42 -16.90
CA ASP A 137 -3.84 -9.59 -16.75
C ASP A 137 -4.67 -9.13 -17.97
N GLY A 138 -4.19 -9.48 -19.17
CA GLY A 138 -4.92 -9.21 -20.41
C GLY A 138 -4.93 -7.74 -20.85
N ILE A 139 -4.16 -6.85 -20.22
CA ILE A 139 -4.03 -5.45 -20.68
C ILE A 139 -3.39 -5.42 -22.06
N GLU A 140 -4.10 -4.87 -23.05
CA GLU A 140 -3.65 -4.84 -24.46
C GLU A 140 -3.12 -3.48 -24.91
N ASP A 141 -3.55 -2.39 -24.27
CA ASP A 141 -3.19 -1.02 -24.65
C ASP A 141 -3.12 -0.06 -23.46
N ILE A 142 -2.73 1.19 -23.76
CA ILE A 142 -2.60 2.26 -22.77
C ILE A 142 -3.96 2.75 -22.25
N GLY A 143 -5.02 2.65 -23.04
CA GLY A 143 -6.36 3.09 -22.64
C GLY A 143 -6.93 2.21 -21.54
N GLU A 144 -6.69 0.91 -21.59
CA GLU A 144 -7.06 -0.02 -20.51
C GLU A 144 -6.28 0.27 -19.22
N ILE A 145 -4.99 0.63 -19.32
CA ILE A 145 -4.19 1.07 -18.16
C ILE A 145 -4.80 2.32 -17.53
N ASP A 146 -5.08 3.35 -18.35
CA ASP A 146 -5.65 4.60 -17.89
C ASP A 146 -7.01 4.35 -17.22
N ARG A 147 -7.87 3.54 -17.83
CA ARG A 147 -9.17 3.15 -17.27
C ARG A 147 -9.02 2.45 -15.92
N ARG A 148 -8.09 1.51 -15.77
CA ARG A 148 -7.88 0.83 -14.49
C ARG A 148 -7.35 1.78 -13.42
N ILE A 149 -6.44 2.68 -13.77
CA ILE A 149 -5.93 3.71 -12.85
C ILE A 149 -7.02 4.70 -12.44
N ASP A 150 -7.94 5.08 -13.34
CA ASP A 150 -9.06 5.95 -12.99
C ASP A 150 -10.04 5.30 -12.01
N ASN A 151 -10.12 3.98 -12.03
CA ASN A 151 -10.91 3.20 -11.08
C ASN A 151 -10.15 2.85 -9.80
N TYR A 152 -8.92 3.32 -9.61
CA TYR A 152 -8.11 3.07 -8.42
C TYR A 152 -8.22 4.23 -7.43
N TYR A 153 -8.38 3.93 -6.14
CA TYR A 153 -8.60 4.95 -5.10
C TYR A 153 -7.54 6.07 -5.11
N ALA A 154 -6.26 5.72 -5.23
CA ALA A 154 -5.17 6.70 -5.32
C ALA A 154 -4.76 7.03 -6.77
N GLY A 155 -5.67 6.80 -7.73
CA GLY A 155 -5.41 6.99 -9.15
C GLY A 155 -5.14 8.44 -9.52
N ARG A 156 -5.91 9.36 -8.94
CA ARG A 156 -5.76 10.80 -9.17
C ARG A 156 -4.39 11.29 -8.71
N GLU A 157 -3.99 10.91 -7.49
CA GLU A 157 -2.71 11.28 -6.90
C GLU A 157 -1.54 10.64 -7.63
N TYR A 158 -1.71 9.40 -8.10
CA TYR A 158 -0.70 8.78 -8.93
C TYR A 158 -0.49 9.57 -10.23
N ARG A 159 -1.57 10.05 -10.88
CA ARG A 159 -1.50 10.93 -12.06
C ARG A 159 -0.84 12.27 -11.76
N GLU A 160 -1.08 12.84 -10.59
CA GLU A 160 -0.48 14.09 -10.13
C GLU A 160 0.98 13.91 -9.66
N SER A 161 1.48 12.67 -9.57
CA SER A 161 2.84 12.39 -9.12
C SER A 161 3.91 12.76 -10.17
N ALA A 162 5.08 13.18 -9.71
CA ALA A 162 6.21 13.55 -10.58
C ALA A 162 6.72 12.41 -11.49
N ASN A 163 6.37 11.15 -11.20
CA ASN A 163 6.79 9.99 -11.99
C ASN A 163 5.77 9.60 -13.08
N TYR A 164 4.54 10.13 -13.05
CA TYR A 164 3.46 9.67 -13.92
C TYR A 164 3.83 9.75 -15.41
N ASP A 165 4.27 10.91 -15.89
CA ASP A 165 4.61 11.10 -17.31
C ASP A 165 5.69 10.11 -17.78
N LYS A 166 6.70 9.89 -16.95
CA LYS A 166 7.79 8.94 -17.22
C LYS A 166 7.28 7.50 -17.28
N ASP A 167 6.43 7.12 -16.32
CA ASP A 167 5.86 5.78 -16.23
C ASP A 167 4.89 5.50 -17.40
N HIS A 168 4.09 6.50 -17.77
CA HIS A 168 3.16 6.46 -18.89
C HIS A 168 3.88 6.33 -20.24
N GLU A 169 4.92 7.14 -20.48
CA GLU A 169 5.76 6.99 -21.67
C GLU A 169 6.48 5.62 -21.70
N MET A 170 6.90 5.11 -20.54
CA MET A 170 7.49 3.77 -20.45
C MET A 170 6.48 2.67 -20.78
N ALA A 171 5.21 2.83 -20.40
CA ALA A 171 4.13 1.89 -20.73
C ALA A 171 3.85 1.89 -22.25
N LYS A 172 3.78 3.06 -22.90
CA LYS A 172 3.65 3.14 -24.37
C LYS A 172 4.79 2.42 -25.09
N LYS A 173 6.02 2.66 -24.66
CA LYS A 173 7.21 1.99 -25.21
C LYS A 173 7.19 0.48 -24.96
N TYR A 174 6.60 0.02 -23.86
CA TYR A 174 6.45 -1.41 -23.57
C TYR A 174 5.47 -2.09 -24.54
N PHE A 175 4.33 -1.47 -24.84
CA PHE A 175 3.41 -2.01 -25.85
C PHE A 175 4.04 -2.02 -27.25
N LEU A 176 4.76 -0.96 -27.62
CA LEU A 176 5.54 -0.96 -28.86
C LEU A 176 6.58 -2.08 -28.86
N PHE A 177 7.25 -2.35 -27.74
CA PHE A 177 8.14 -3.50 -27.61
C PHE A 177 7.40 -4.83 -27.85
N MET A 178 6.19 -5.01 -27.32
CA MET A 178 5.38 -6.22 -27.54
C MET A 178 5.00 -6.40 -29.01
N GLU A 179 4.70 -5.31 -29.72
CA GLU A 179 4.43 -5.34 -31.16
C GLU A 179 5.69 -5.71 -31.96
N GLN A 180 6.83 -5.09 -31.64
CA GLN A 180 8.09 -5.33 -32.37
C GLN A 180 8.60 -6.75 -32.13
N ILE A 181 8.55 -7.26 -30.89
CA ILE A 181 9.03 -8.60 -30.60
C ILE A 181 8.15 -9.68 -31.25
N ALA A 182 6.86 -9.41 -31.49
CA ALA A 182 5.97 -10.36 -32.19
C ALA A 182 6.48 -10.73 -33.60
N GLN A 183 7.33 -9.88 -34.18
CA GLN A 183 7.97 -10.08 -35.49
C GLN A 183 9.30 -10.85 -35.41
N GLY A 184 9.77 -11.20 -34.21
CA GLY A 184 11.11 -11.74 -33.98
C GLY A 184 12.23 -10.71 -34.21
N GLY A 185 13.46 -11.17 -34.37
CA GLY A 185 14.63 -10.34 -34.69
C GLY A 185 15.59 -10.16 -33.51
N LEU A 186 16.48 -9.18 -33.61
CA LEU A 186 17.47 -8.89 -32.58
C LEU A 186 16.92 -7.93 -31.52
N LEU A 187 17.18 -8.22 -30.24
CA LEU A 187 16.81 -7.33 -29.14
C LEU A 187 17.45 -5.93 -29.26
N THR A 188 18.65 -5.83 -29.86
CA THR A 188 19.34 -4.56 -30.10
C THR A 188 18.58 -3.68 -31.09
N ASP A 189 18.01 -4.27 -32.14
CA ASP A 189 17.21 -3.53 -33.12
C ASP A 189 15.84 -3.17 -32.57
N ILE A 190 15.20 -4.08 -31.84
CA ILE A 190 13.95 -3.81 -31.13
C ILE A 190 14.14 -2.62 -30.16
N ALA A 191 15.23 -2.59 -29.39
CA ALA A 191 15.53 -1.48 -28.49
C ALA A 191 15.66 -0.13 -29.23
N ARG A 192 16.32 -0.13 -30.39
CA ARG A 192 16.43 1.06 -31.25
C ARG A 192 15.08 1.51 -31.79
N LEU A 193 14.24 0.59 -32.28
CA LEU A 193 12.91 0.89 -32.82
C LEU A 193 11.96 1.44 -31.74
N VAL A 194 12.04 0.89 -30.53
CA VAL A 194 11.23 1.31 -29.39
C VAL A 194 11.75 2.62 -28.76
N GLY A 195 13.00 3.00 -29.00
CA GLY A 195 13.62 4.19 -28.42
C GLY A 195 13.94 4.01 -26.93
N VAL A 196 14.50 2.85 -26.56
CA VAL A 196 14.99 2.54 -25.21
C VAL A 196 16.37 1.87 -25.26
N SER A 197 17.01 1.73 -24.10
CA SER A 197 18.28 1.02 -24.02
C SER A 197 18.12 -0.49 -24.27
N HIS A 198 19.17 -1.13 -24.77
CA HIS A 198 19.20 -2.59 -24.95
C HIS A 198 19.00 -3.35 -23.63
N SER A 199 19.51 -2.82 -22.51
CA SER A 199 19.31 -3.45 -21.19
C SER A 199 17.85 -3.39 -20.75
N THR A 200 17.11 -2.33 -21.07
CA THR A 200 15.67 -2.21 -20.82
C THR A 200 14.88 -3.28 -21.56
N VAL A 201 15.07 -3.40 -22.88
CA VAL A 201 14.40 -4.44 -23.69
C VAL A 201 14.77 -5.85 -23.22
N ARG A 202 16.03 -6.10 -22.85
CA ARG A 202 16.45 -7.38 -22.29
C ARG A 202 15.73 -7.71 -20.98
N ARG A 203 15.52 -6.72 -20.10
CA ARG A 203 14.73 -6.90 -18.87
C ARG A 203 13.27 -7.23 -19.18
N TRP A 204 12.67 -6.53 -20.14
CA TRP A 204 11.29 -6.78 -20.58
C TRP A 204 11.12 -8.17 -21.21
N TYR A 205 12.06 -8.57 -22.06
CA TYR A 205 12.14 -9.92 -22.60
C TYR A 205 12.27 -10.98 -21.50
N ASN A 206 12.93 -10.64 -20.39
CA ASN A 206 13.04 -11.49 -19.21
C ASN A 206 11.88 -11.28 -18.21
N SER A 207 10.70 -10.88 -18.69
CA SER A 207 9.47 -10.77 -17.90
C SER A 207 9.48 -9.69 -16.81
N THR A 208 10.37 -8.69 -16.90
CA THR A 208 10.23 -7.47 -16.09
C THR A 208 9.14 -6.59 -16.70
N ILE A 209 8.11 -6.29 -15.93
CA ILE A 209 7.00 -5.42 -16.36
C ILE A 209 7.25 -3.99 -15.84
N PRO A 210 7.00 -2.92 -16.60
CA PRO A 210 7.02 -1.54 -16.08
C PRO A 210 6.04 -1.32 -14.94
N TRP A 211 6.37 -0.43 -14.00
CA TRP A 211 5.57 -0.22 -12.78
C TRP A 211 4.09 0.09 -13.05
N MET A 212 3.78 1.04 -13.93
CA MET A 212 2.40 1.42 -14.25
C MET A 212 1.57 0.24 -14.78
N ILE A 213 2.18 -0.63 -15.59
CA ILE A 213 1.53 -1.85 -16.09
C ILE A 213 1.34 -2.86 -14.95
N GLN A 214 2.32 -3.00 -14.05
CA GLN A 214 2.17 -3.84 -12.86
C GLN A 214 1.02 -3.36 -11.97
N LEU A 215 0.94 -2.05 -11.70
CA LEU A 215 -0.14 -1.43 -10.93
C LEU A 215 -1.50 -1.69 -11.59
N ALA A 216 -1.63 -1.37 -12.88
CA ALA A 216 -2.88 -1.60 -13.62
C ALA A 216 -3.27 -3.08 -13.65
N SER A 217 -2.32 -4.00 -13.82
CA SER A 217 -2.59 -5.44 -13.84
C SER A 217 -3.04 -6.00 -12.49
N ALA A 218 -2.72 -5.32 -11.39
CA ALA A 218 -3.17 -5.71 -10.06
C ALA A 218 -4.60 -5.21 -9.77
N ILE A 219 -5.00 -4.09 -10.37
CA ILE A 219 -6.35 -3.54 -10.23
C ILE A 219 -7.34 -4.45 -10.98
N PRO A 220 -8.46 -4.86 -10.34
CA PRO A 220 -9.47 -5.69 -10.99
C PRO A 220 -9.95 -5.09 -12.32
N SER A 221 -10.14 -5.95 -13.31
CA SER A 221 -10.55 -5.53 -14.65
C SER A 221 -12.01 -5.04 -14.68
N GLU A 222 -12.84 -5.54 -13.77
CA GLU A 222 -14.24 -5.17 -13.65
C GLU A 222 -14.37 -3.69 -13.27
N LYS A 223 -15.32 -3.00 -13.89
CA LYS A 223 -15.65 -1.63 -13.51
C LYS A 223 -16.28 -1.64 -12.11
N PRO A 224 -15.84 -0.78 -11.18
CA PRO A 224 -16.48 -0.65 -9.88
C PRO A 224 -17.91 -0.11 -10.03
N ILE A 225 -18.69 -0.25 -8.96
CA ILE A 225 -20.03 0.37 -8.83
C ILE A 225 -19.90 1.89 -9.03
N GLU A 226 -20.95 2.52 -9.57
CA GLU A 226 -20.95 3.97 -9.75
C GLU A 226 -20.76 4.70 -8.41
N GLY A 227 -19.80 5.64 -8.37
CA GLY A 227 -19.40 6.33 -7.13
C GLY A 227 -18.35 5.59 -6.29
N TYR A 228 -17.96 4.38 -6.70
CA TYR A 228 -16.97 3.55 -6.02
C TYR A 228 -15.68 3.43 -6.83
N VAL A 229 -14.61 3.04 -6.13
CA VAL A 229 -13.28 2.78 -6.68
C VAL A 229 -12.66 1.54 -6.02
N TRP A 230 -11.68 0.96 -6.66
CA TRP A 230 -10.89 -0.15 -6.15
C TRP A 230 -9.83 0.33 -5.17
N LEU A 231 -9.86 -0.20 -3.95
CA LEU A 231 -8.91 0.07 -2.89
C LEU A 231 -8.18 -1.23 -2.51
N PRO A 232 -6.84 -1.28 -2.61
CA PRO A 232 -6.07 -2.43 -2.16
C PRO A 232 -5.93 -2.40 -0.63
N LEU A 233 -6.23 -3.54 0.02
CA LEU A 233 -6.08 -3.65 1.47
C LEU A 233 -4.63 -3.81 1.92
N LYS A 234 -3.75 -4.31 1.03
CA LYS A 234 -2.33 -4.58 1.34
C LYS A 234 -1.40 -4.04 0.28
N THR A 235 -0.22 -3.58 0.73
CA THR A 235 0.94 -3.36 -0.12
C THR A 235 1.90 -4.54 0.05
N GLY A 236 1.92 -5.45 -0.93
CA GLY A 236 2.82 -6.61 -0.92
C GLY A 236 4.29 -6.23 -1.10
N PRO A 237 5.18 -7.24 -1.21
CA PRO A 237 6.60 -7.03 -1.49
C PRO A 237 6.81 -6.11 -2.70
N LYS A 238 7.75 -5.17 -2.59
CA LYS A 238 8.01 -4.11 -3.60
C LYS A 238 6.83 -3.15 -3.81
N ASN A 239 5.95 -3.02 -2.82
CA ASN A 239 4.76 -2.19 -2.85
C ASN A 239 3.74 -2.63 -3.91
N ASN A 240 3.62 -3.90 -4.28
CA ASN A 240 2.57 -4.32 -5.21
C ASN A 240 1.21 -4.37 -4.50
N PRO A 241 0.18 -3.65 -4.99
CA PRO A 241 -1.12 -3.66 -4.34
C PRO A 241 -1.81 -5.02 -4.53
N SER A 242 -2.53 -5.47 -3.52
CA SER A 242 -3.29 -6.73 -3.58
C SER A 242 -4.51 -6.70 -2.66
N ASN A 243 -5.39 -7.69 -2.82
CA ASN A 243 -6.63 -7.86 -2.08
C ASN A 243 -7.51 -6.61 -2.18
N PHE A 244 -7.96 -6.32 -3.39
CA PHE A 244 -8.80 -5.15 -3.66
C PHE A 244 -10.23 -5.36 -3.15
N ILE A 245 -10.78 -4.28 -2.60
CA ILE A 245 -12.19 -4.13 -2.27
C ILE A 245 -12.72 -2.89 -2.99
N GLN A 246 -14.03 -2.83 -3.20
CA GLN A 246 -14.66 -1.61 -3.67
C GLN A 246 -14.97 -0.72 -2.47
N VAL A 247 -14.67 0.57 -2.57
CA VAL A 247 -15.01 1.56 -1.56
C VAL A 247 -15.66 2.78 -2.21
N PRO A 248 -16.63 3.42 -1.55
CA PRO A 248 -17.21 4.67 -2.04
C PRO A 248 -16.16 5.79 -1.96
N LEU A 249 -16.28 6.78 -2.85
CA LEU A 249 -15.48 8.03 -2.78
C LEU A 249 -16.01 9.01 -1.73
N ARG A 250 -17.27 8.85 -1.30
CA ARG A 250 -17.94 9.65 -0.26
C ARG A 250 -18.99 8.78 0.43
N ILE A 251 -19.08 8.88 1.75
CA ILE A 251 -20.11 8.15 2.50
C ILE A 251 -21.41 8.94 2.48
N GLN A 252 -22.44 8.36 1.87
CA GLN A 252 -23.81 8.87 1.86
C GLN A 252 -24.69 8.14 2.88
N SER A 253 -24.37 6.89 3.23
CA SER A 253 -25.11 6.16 4.26
C SER A 253 -24.24 5.13 4.98
N HIS A 254 -24.63 4.77 6.21
CA HIS A 254 -23.98 3.74 7.00
C HIS A 254 -23.93 2.36 6.31
N ARG A 255 -24.84 2.05 5.38
CA ARG A 255 -24.83 0.78 4.64
C ARG A 255 -23.57 0.61 3.79
N GLU A 256 -23.05 1.70 3.23
CA GLU A 256 -21.85 1.63 2.40
C GLU A 256 -20.63 1.25 3.24
N ILE A 257 -20.61 1.65 4.51
CA ILE A 257 -19.61 1.20 5.49
C ILE A 257 -19.79 -0.29 5.79
N GLU A 258 -21.02 -0.77 5.95
CA GLU A 258 -21.30 -2.20 6.14
C GLU A 258 -20.76 -3.05 4.99
N ASP A 259 -21.03 -2.61 3.75
CA ASP A 259 -20.61 -3.30 2.53
C ASP A 259 -19.09 -3.38 2.40
N VAL A 260 -18.39 -2.34 2.86
CA VAL A 260 -16.92 -2.27 2.87
C VAL A 260 -16.31 -3.12 3.99
N VAL A 261 -16.89 -3.08 5.18
CA VAL A 261 -16.31 -3.64 6.41
C VAL A 261 -16.67 -5.11 6.61
N SER A 262 -17.89 -5.53 6.24
CA SER A 262 -18.36 -6.90 6.44
C SER A 262 -17.52 -7.99 5.76
N PRO A 263 -16.88 -7.78 4.60
CA PRO A 263 -16.01 -8.78 3.97
C PRO A 263 -14.61 -8.85 4.59
N LEU A 264 -14.23 -7.88 5.44
CA LEU A 264 -12.91 -7.85 6.07
C LEU A 264 -12.75 -9.03 7.02
N ARG A 265 -11.54 -9.58 7.04
CA ARG A 265 -11.21 -10.75 7.85
C ARG A 265 -10.21 -10.38 8.94
N PRO A 266 -10.44 -10.81 10.19
CA PRO A 266 -9.45 -10.66 11.25
C PRO A 266 -8.12 -11.31 10.89
N LEU A 267 -7.03 -10.71 11.36
CA LEU A 267 -5.70 -11.34 11.26
C LEU A 267 -5.67 -12.63 12.07
N GLU A 268 -5.19 -13.70 11.45
CA GLU A 268 -4.94 -14.97 12.11
C GLU A 268 -3.62 -14.93 12.90
N GLY A 269 -3.56 -15.61 14.04
CA GLY A 269 -2.34 -15.73 14.85
C GLY A 269 -2.58 -15.74 16.35
N GLU A 270 -1.56 -16.10 17.12
CA GLU A 270 -1.66 -16.22 18.59
C GLU A 270 -1.92 -14.88 19.29
N LEU A 271 -1.36 -13.78 18.76
CA LEU A 271 -1.63 -12.44 19.30
C LEU A 271 -3.12 -12.06 19.16
N THR A 272 -3.73 -12.23 17.99
CA THR A 272 -5.16 -11.94 17.83
C THR A 272 -6.03 -12.84 18.72
N LYS A 273 -5.65 -14.12 18.89
CA LYS A 273 -6.35 -15.05 19.79
C LYS A 273 -6.22 -14.66 21.26
N SER A 274 -5.04 -14.20 21.71
CA SER A 274 -4.85 -13.74 23.09
C SER A 274 -5.64 -12.47 23.37
N MET A 275 -5.63 -11.52 22.44
CA MET A 275 -6.42 -10.28 22.54
C MET A 275 -7.93 -10.56 22.56
N ARG A 276 -8.42 -11.46 21.69
CA ARG A 276 -9.84 -11.89 21.71
C ARG A 276 -10.24 -12.53 23.05
N ARG A 277 -9.35 -13.29 23.70
CA ARG A 277 -9.61 -13.86 25.04
C ARG A 277 -9.70 -12.78 26.12
N ARG A 278 -8.90 -11.72 25.99
CA ARG A 278 -8.88 -10.59 26.95
C ARG A 278 -10.06 -9.64 26.76
N PHE A 279 -10.33 -9.22 25.52
CA PHE A 279 -11.28 -8.16 25.21
C PHE A 279 -12.68 -8.66 24.78
N GLY A 280 -12.83 -9.98 24.63
CA GLY A 280 -14.07 -10.61 24.22
C GLY A 280 -14.28 -10.61 22.70
N PRO A 281 -15.34 -11.27 22.22
CA PRO A 281 -15.70 -11.28 20.80
C PRO A 281 -16.24 -9.91 20.35
N THR A 282 -15.99 -9.57 19.09
CA THR A 282 -16.47 -8.35 18.41
C THR A 282 -16.82 -8.68 16.96
N THR A 283 -17.69 -7.88 16.35
CA THR A 283 -17.98 -7.94 14.92
C THR A 283 -17.03 -7.02 14.15
N PRO A 284 -16.84 -7.21 12.84
CA PRO A 284 -16.05 -6.29 12.02
C PRO A 284 -16.53 -4.84 12.14
N ILE A 285 -17.85 -4.63 12.18
CA ILE A 285 -18.41 -3.28 12.24
C ILE A 285 -18.27 -2.62 13.61
N ASP A 286 -18.45 -3.36 14.71
CA ASP A 286 -18.14 -2.87 16.06
C ASP A 286 -16.67 -2.47 16.16
N SER A 287 -15.77 -3.31 15.60
CA SER A 287 -14.34 -3.00 15.55
C SER A 287 -13.99 -1.80 14.68
N PHE A 288 -14.66 -1.64 13.54
CA PHE A 288 -14.48 -0.48 12.69
C PHE A 288 -14.90 0.81 13.40
N MET A 289 -16.09 0.84 13.97
CA MET A 289 -16.62 2.02 14.64
C MET A 289 -15.79 2.39 15.86
N TYR A 290 -15.40 1.41 16.68
CA TYR A 290 -14.50 1.65 17.81
C TYR A 290 -13.15 2.21 17.34
N ALA A 291 -12.49 1.58 16.37
CA ALA A 291 -11.22 2.05 15.85
C ALA A 291 -11.32 3.46 15.22
N LEU A 292 -12.43 3.76 14.53
CA LEU A 292 -12.70 5.09 13.98
C LEU A 292 -12.79 6.15 15.09
N GLY A 293 -13.44 5.82 16.20
CA GLY A 293 -13.46 6.65 17.41
C GLY A 293 -12.06 6.88 17.98
N SER A 294 -11.29 5.80 18.18
CA SER A 294 -9.92 5.89 18.70
C SER A 294 -8.99 6.69 17.78
N ILE A 295 -9.16 6.57 16.46
CA ILE A 295 -8.42 7.36 15.46
C ILE A 295 -8.75 8.85 15.62
N LEU A 296 -10.01 9.19 15.87
CA LEU A 296 -10.41 10.58 16.03
C LEU A 296 -9.99 11.15 17.40
N SER A 297 -9.82 10.34 18.45
CA SER A 297 -9.39 10.83 19.78
C SER A 297 -7.87 10.99 19.95
N ASP A 298 -7.15 9.96 20.39
CA ASP A 298 -5.69 9.99 20.62
C ASP A 298 -4.88 9.40 19.46
N GLY A 299 -5.54 8.69 18.54
CA GLY A 299 -4.89 8.08 17.40
C GLY A 299 -4.38 9.08 16.37
N SER A 300 -3.26 8.79 15.74
CA SER A 300 -2.73 9.57 14.61
C SER A 300 -2.65 8.70 13.37
N ILE A 301 -3.07 9.23 12.23
CA ILE A 301 -2.87 8.59 10.92
C ILE A 301 -1.80 9.38 10.19
N ARG A 302 -0.67 8.73 9.92
CA ARG A 302 0.48 9.35 9.25
C ARG A 302 0.62 8.78 7.86
N LEU A 303 0.60 9.66 6.85
CA LEU A 303 0.84 9.27 5.47
C LEU A 303 2.30 8.83 5.32
N ARG A 304 2.51 7.72 4.61
CA ARG A 304 3.85 7.23 4.31
C ARG A 304 4.41 7.92 3.07
N GLU A 305 5.36 8.82 3.29
CA GLU A 305 6.05 9.52 2.20
C GLU A 305 6.97 8.59 1.38
N GLY A 306 7.23 8.98 0.12
CA GLY A 306 8.23 8.34 -0.74
C GLY A 306 7.86 6.95 -1.26
N THR A 307 6.60 6.52 -1.13
CA THR A 307 6.10 5.27 -1.72
C THR A 307 5.18 5.55 -2.91
N ASN A 308 5.16 4.64 -3.89
CA ASN A 308 4.29 4.77 -5.07
C ASN A 308 2.81 4.47 -4.76
N ILE A 309 2.50 4.01 -3.54
CA ILE A 309 1.14 3.70 -3.09
C ILE A 309 0.84 4.56 -1.88
N ARG A 310 -0.17 5.42 -2.02
CA ARG A 310 -0.73 6.20 -0.93
C ARG A 310 -1.23 5.25 0.16
N SER A 311 -0.54 5.24 1.29
CA SER A 311 -0.84 4.38 2.44
C SER A 311 -0.50 5.12 3.71
N SER A 312 -1.26 4.87 4.77
CA SER A 312 -1.06 5.50 6.06
C SER A 312 -0.90 4.45 7.15
N SER A 313 -0.12 4.76 8.18
CA SER A 313 -0.06 3.97 9.41
C SER A 313 -0.81 4.67 10.53
N PHE A 314 -1.40 3.88 11.42
CA PHE A 314 -1.91 4.33 12.70
C PHE A 314 -0.75 4.40 13.70
N GLY A 315 -0.77 5.42 14.56
CA GLY A 315 0.13 5.52 15.70
C GLY A 315 -0.57 6.19 16.87
N MET A 316 -0.35 5.70 18.09
CA MET A 316 -0.95 6.24 19.30
C MET A 316 0.07 6.23 20.44
N GLY A 317 0.15 7.34 21.17
CA GLY A 317 1.01 7.50 22.32
C GLY A 317 0.17 7.89 23.54
N LEU A 318 0.23 7.09 24.61
CA LEU A 318 -0.55 7.32 25.84
C LEU A 318 0.37 7.41 27.05
N GLY A 319 0.02 8.27 28.02
CA GLY A 319 0.82 8.48 29.24
C GLY A 319 0.88 7.23 30.13
N GLN A 320 2.03 6.98 30.74
CA GLN A 320 2.23 5.87 31.68
C GLN A 320 1.62 6.11 33.06
N GLU A 321 1.19 7.35 33.35
CA GLU A 321 0.58 7.71 34.64
C GLU A 321 -0.83 7.13 34.83
N TYR A 322 -1.42 6.55 33.79
CA TYR A 322 -2.77 6.01 33.80
C TYR A 322 -2.80 4.52 33.51
N ASP A 323 -3.31 3.73 34.46
CA ASP A 323 -3.41 2.27 34.33
C ASP A 323 -4.26 1.85 33.12
N TRP A 324 -5.30 2.62 32.81
CA TRP A 324 -6.19 2.37 31.69
C TRP A 324 -5.55 2.58 30.30
N SER A 325 -4.42 3.29 30.21
CA SER A 325 -3.72 3.53 28.93
C SER A 325 -3.37 2.22 28.23
N LEU A 326 -2.99 1.19 28.98
CA LEU A 326 -2.62 -0.11 28.43
C LEU A 326 -3.81 -0.85 27.82
N ASP A 327 -4.95 -0.89 28.52
CA ASP A 327 -6.16 -1.54 28.03
C ASP A 327 -6.73 -0.81 26.81
N TYR A 328 -6.74 0.53 26.82
CA TYR A 328 -7.18 1.33 25.68
C TYR A 328 -6.30 1.12 24.45
N GLY A 329 -4.98 1.15 24.64
CA GLY A 329 -4.02 0.96 23.56
C GLY A 329 -4.08 -0.43 22.94
N ASP A 330 -4.05 -1.46 23.78
CA ASP A 330 -4.17 -2.85 23.33
C ASP A 330 -5.57 -3.12 22.74
N GLY A 331 -6.63 -2.57 23.32
CA GLY A 331 -7.99 -2.67 22.80
C GLY A 331 -8.14 -2.06 21.40
N THR A 332 -7.55 -0.89 21.18
CA THR A 332 -7.52 -0.26 19.84
C THR A 332 -6.76 -1.12 18.83
N CYS A 333 -5.60 -1.66 19.20
CA CYS A 333 -4.88 -2.62 18.35
C CYS A 333 -5.71 -3.87 18.08
N TYR A 334 -6.44 -4.38 19.07
CA TYR A 334 -7.32 -5.54 18.88
C TYR A 334 -8.37 -5.26 17.80
N HIS A 335 -9.03 -4.11 17.84
CA HIS A 335 -10.02 -3.72 16.85
C HIS A 335 -9.43 -3.52 15.45
N LEU A 336 -8.24 -2.91 15.31
CA LEU A 336 -7.54 -2.83 14.02
C LEU A 336 -7.20 -4.22 13.46
N ARG A 337 -6.74 -5.14 14.31
CA ARG A 337 -6.45 -6.54 13.91
C ARG A 337 -7.68 -7.30 13.48
N MET A 338 -8.85 -6.98 14.05
CA MET A 338 -10.14 -7.54 13.63
C MET A 338 -10.56 -7.06 12.24
N LEU A 339 -10.00 -5.96 11.74
CA LEU A 339 -10.17 -5.43 10.39
C LEU A 339 -9.09 -5.92 9.40
N GLY A 340 -8.19 -6.80 9.85
CA GLY A 340 -7.11 -7.31 9.01
C GLY A 340 -5.89 -6.40 8.92
N ILE A 341 -5.78 -5.38 9.79
CA ILE A 341 -4.63 -4.47 9.89
C ILE A 341 -3.69 -4.97 10.98
N ASP A 342 -2.42 -5.17 10.67
CA ASP A 342 -1.44 -5.53 11.69
C ASP A 342 -1.13 -4.33 12.57
N ALA A 343 -1.40 -4.46 13.86
CA ALA A 343 -1.14 -3.44 14.87
C ALA A 343 -0.62 -4.08 16.15
N HIS A 344 0.33 -3.41 16.80
CA HIS A 344 1.01 -3.90 17.99
C HIS A 344 1.59 -2.75 18.83
N ARG A 345 1.94 -3.07 20.08
CA ARG A 345 2.67 -2.18 20.97
C ARG A 345 4.15 -2.20 20.63
N ASN A 346 4.74 -1.01 20.56
CA ASN A 346 6.15 -0.77 20.37
C ASN A 346 6.89 -0.61 21.69
N GLN A 347 8.21 -0.41 21.59
CA GLN A 347 9.00 -0.01 22.74
C GLN A 347 8.50 1.33 23.30
N ASP A 348 8.22 1.35 24.60
CA ASP A 348 7.83 2.56 25.32
C ASP A 348 8.96 3.59 25.31
N SER A 349 8.62 4.86 25.51
CA SER A 349 9.62 5.92 25.72
C SER A 349 9.64 6.40 27.15
N ASP A 350 10.83 6.52 27.71
CA ASP A 350 11.03 7.11 29.04
C ASP A 350 10.81 8.63 29.01
N SER A 351 10.39 9.19 30.16
CA SER A 351 10.34 10.63 30.35
C SER A 351 11.73 11.24 30.18
N ARG A 352 11.90 12.16 29.23
CA ARG A 352 13.11 12.97 29.15
C ARG A 352 12.99 14.12 30.16
N GLU A 353 13.77 14.07 31.25
CA GLU A 353 13.81 15.12 32.30
C GLU A 353 14.02 16.54 31.73
N SER A 354 14.65 16.66 30.56
CA SER A 354 14.97 17.94 29.91
C SER A 354 13.83 18.55 29.09
N THR A 355 12.77 17.81 28.79
CA THR A 355 11.62 18.31 28.03
C THR A 355 10.41 18.42 28.94
N ARG A 356 9.92 19.65 29.18
CA ARG A 356 8.60 19.91 29.80
C ARG A 356 7.41 19.44 28.94
N SER A 357 7.63 18.52 28.01
CA SER A 357 6.59 17.98 27.13
C SER A 357 5.83 16.89 27.86
N TYR A 358 4.50 16.99 27.85
CA TYR A 358 3.58 15.95 28.26
C TYR A 358 3.71 14.70 27.34
N PRO A 359 3.56 13.47 27.86
CA PRO A 359 3.41 13.09 29.26
C PRO A 359 4.74 13.11 30.03
N SER A 360 4.71 13.62 31.26
CA SER A 360 5.89 13.76 32.12
C SER A 360 6.39 12.44 32.72
N SER A 361 5.59 11.38 32.64
CA SER A 361 5.85 10.04 33.20
C SER A 361 6.46 9.06 32.19
N GLY A 362 6.61 9.45 30.93
CA GLY A 362 6.88 8.55 29.80
C GLY A 362 5.59 8.17 29.06
N SER A 363 5.71 7.42 27.97
CA SER A 363 4.54 7.01 27.18
C SER A 363 4.65 5.60 26.60
N HIS A 364 3.51 4.93 26.59
CA HIS A 364 3.28 3.71 25.84
C HIS A 364 2.98 4.05 24.38
N HIS A 365 3.47 3.23 23.45
CA HIS A 365 3.33 3.47 22.02
C HIS A 365 2.74 2.27 21.29
N TRP A 366 1.79 2.52 20.42
CA TRP A 366 1.23 1.52 19.51
C TRP A 366 1.32 2.02 18.08
N GLU A 367 1.56 1.11 17.15
CA GLU A 367 1.55 1.41 15.72
C GLU A 367 0.91 0.30 14.90
N SER A 368 0.53 0.64 13.67
CA SER A 368 0.11 -0.33 12.68
C SER A 368 1.06 -0.39 11.49
N GLU A 369 0.93 -1.46 10.70
CA GLU A 369 1.41 -1.45 9.32
C GLU A 369 0.76 -0.30 8.53
N ALA A 370 1.44 0.15 7.48
CA ALA A 370 0.88 1.15 6.57
C ALA A 370 -0.07 0.46 5.58
N THR A 371 -1.30 0.95 5.48
CA THR A 371 -2.31 0.43 4.55
C THR A 371 -3.09 1.56 3.87
N PRO A 372 -3.47 1.41 2.59
CA PRO A 372 -4.41 2.31 1.92
C PRO A 372 -5.79 2.36 2.61
N PHE A 373 -6.17 1.32 3.35
CA PHE A 373 -7.45 1.31 4.08
C PHE A 373 -7.51 2.38 5.17
N LEU A 374 -6.41 2.63 5.88
CA LEU A 374 -6.34 3.74 6.85
C LEU A 374 -6.37 5.11 6.17
N THR A 375 -5.82 5.22 4.96
CA THR A 375 -5.93 6.44 4.15
C THR A 375 -7.40 6.70 3.78
N TRP A 376 -8.12 5.68 3.31
CA TRP A 376 -9.55 5.76 3.01
C TRP A 376 -10.39 6.12 4.24
N ILE A 377 -10.12 5.51 5.40
CA ILE A 377 -10.80 5.85 6.66
C ILE A 377 -10.64 7.35 6.98
N ARG A 378 -9.42 7.87 6.88
CA ARG A 378 -9.14 9.26 7.18
C ARG A 378 -9.85 10.22 6.21
N GLU A 379 -9.69 9.99 4.92
CA GLU A 379 -10.11 10.94 3.89
C GLU A 379 -11.60 10.82 3.56
N THR A 380 -12.12 9.60 3.51
CA THR A 380 -13.50 9.35 3.09
C THR A 380 -14.45 9.23 4.28
N CYS A 381 -14.07 8.53 5.36
CA CYS A 381 -14.96 8.32 6.50
C CYS A 381 -14.97 9.50 7.47
N LEU A 382 -13.82 10.16 7.68
CA LEU A 382 -13.71 11.37 8.52
C LEU A 382 -13.70 12.66 7.71
N GLY A 383 -13.52 12.60 6.38
CA GLY A 383 -13.48 13.80 5.54
C GLY A 383 -12.23 14.66 5.74
N LEU A 384 -11.13 14.09 6.23
CA LEU A 384 -9.90 14.82 6.51
C LEU A 384 -8.84 14.61 5.43
N GLU A 385 -8.39 15.69 4.80
CA GLU A 385 -7.30 15.66 3.83
C GLU A 385 -5.95 15.29 4.49
N SER A 386 -4.93 15.03 3.67
CA SER A 386 -3.59 14.68 4.17
C SER A 386 -2.92 15.82 4.94
N SER A 387 -3.23 17.08 4.61
CA SER A 387 -2.68 18.28 5.26
C SER A 387 -3.45 18.72 6.50
N GLU A 388 -4.68 18.26 6.68
CA GLU A 388 -5.55 18.66 7.78
C GLU A 388 -5.16 17.97 9.08
N SER A 389 -5.47 18.57 10.22
CA SER A 389 -5.29 17.99 11.55
C SER A 389 -6.64 17.92 12.23
N LYS A 390 -7.01 16.73 12.72
CA LYS A 390 -8.23 16.53 13.51
C LYS A 390 -8.34 17.45 14.74
N THR A 391 -7.22 17.98 15.24
CA THR A 391 -7.17 18.95 16.34
C THR A 391 -7.74 20.31 15.97
N TYR A 392 -7.59 20.72 14.71
CA TYR A 392 -7.91 22.07 14.24
C TYR A 392 -9.01 22.09 13.17
N ASP A 393 -9.12 21.01 12.41
CA ASP A 393 -10.06 20.86 11.30
C ASP A 393 -11.24 19.97 11.73
N SER A 394 -12.43 20.35 11.28
CA SER A 394 -13.67 19.64 11.58
C SER A 394 -13.82 18.40 10.70
N VAL A 395 -14.32 17.32 11.27
CA VAL A 395 -14.64 16.09 10.53
C VAL A 395 -15.94 16.25 9.74
N SER A 396 -16.01 15.59 8.59
CA SER A 396 -17.23 15.42 7.80
C SER A 396 -17.71 13.98 7.91
N ALA A 397 -18.28 13.63 9.07
CA ALA A 397 -18.69 12.26 9.41
C ALA A 397 -20.18 12.15 9.82
N ASP A 398 -21.05 13.02 9.31
CA ASP A 398 -22.47 13.08 9.67
C ASP A 398 -23.23 11.77 9.42
N TRP A 399 -22.74 10.93 8.50
CA TRP A 399 -23.29 9.58 8.27
C TRP A 399 -23.32 8.70 9.53
N ILE A 400 -22.46 8.99 10.52
CA ILE A 400 -22.44 8.30 11.82
C ILE A 400 -23.71 8.61 12.61
N LEU A 401 -24.26 9.83 12.52
CA LEU A 401 -25.41 10.27 13.31
C LEU A 401 -26.68 9.44 12.99
N ASP A 402 -26.79 8.97 11.75
CA ASP A 402 -27.90 8.14 11.25
C ASP A 402 -27.57 6.64 11.25
N SER A 403 -26.43 6.23 11.83
CA SER A 403 -26.04 4.82 11.90
C SER A 403 -26.78 4.07 13.02
N PRO A 404 -26.82 2.72 12.97
CA PRO A 404 -27.39 1.89 14.02
C PRO A 404 -26.88 2.27 15.43
N LEU A 405 -27.73 2.10 16.45
CA LEU A 405 -27.42 2.55 17.81
C LEU A 405 -26.12 1.94 18.34
N ASP A 406 -25.91 0.65 18.13
CA ASP A 406 -24.72 -0.10 18.54
C ASP A 406 -23.44 0.42 17.86
N TRP A 407 -23.52 0.88 16.61
CA TRP A 407 -22.40 1.47 15.89
C TRP A 407 -22.01 2.82 16.48
N ARG A 408 -23.01 3.67 16.73
CA ARG A 408 -22.79 4.97 17.37
C ARG A 408 -22.20 4.80 18.77
N VAL A 409 -22.66 3.80 19.53
CA VAL A 409 -22.10 3.47 20.86
C VAL A 409 -20.64 3.04 20.74
N ALA A 410 -20.31 2.12 19.83
CA ALA A 410 -18.93 1.67 19.62
C ALA A 410 -18.00 2.84 19.23
N PHE A 411 -18.48 3.73 18.35
CA PHE A 411 -17.75 4.95 18.00
C PHE A 411 -17.56 5.89 19.19
N LEU A 412 -18.63 6.17 19.95
CA LEU A 412 -18.55 6.97 21.17
C LEU A 412 -17.55 6.39 22.18
N GLN A 413 -17.53 5.06 22.33
CA GLN A 413 -16.59 4.36 23.20
C GLN A 413 -15.13 4.59 22.80
N GLY A 414 -14.81 4.49 21.50
CA GLY A 414 -13.46 4.77 21.00
C GLY A 414 -13.04 6.23 21.22
N ILE A 415 -13.97 7.18 21.10
CA ILE A 415 -13.71 8.59 21.42
C ILE A 415 -13.44 8.77 22.92
N CYS A 416 -14.33 8.24 23.75
CA CYS A 416 -14.32 8.50 25.19
C CYS A 416 -13.20 7.76 25.92
N ASP A 417 -12.76 6.61 25.43
CA ASP A 417 -11.58 5.95 26.01
C ASP A 417 -10.30 6.78 25.83
N GLY A 418 -10.20 7.62 24.79
CA GLY A 418 -9.11 8.59 24.62
C GLY A 418 -9.39 9.95 25.29
N ASP A 419 -10.33 10.71 24.71
CA ASP A 419 -10.61 12.12 25.06
C ASP A 419 -11.70 12.30 26.14
N GLY A 420 -12.32 11.22 26.60
CA GLY A 420 -13.42 11.28 27.56
C GLY A 420 -12.93 11.48 28.99
N CYS A 421 -13.75 12.11 29.83
CA CYS A 421 -13.49 12.26 31.26
C CYS A 421 -14.79 12.09 32.04
N ALA A 422 -14.73 11.40 33.18
CA ALA A 422 -15.79 11.38 34.18
C ALA A 422 -15.23 11.94 35.49
N SER A 423 -15.57 13.21 35.78
CA SER A 423 -15.04 13.92 36.94
C SER A 423 -16.03 13.82 38.10
N LEU A 424 -15.66 13.09 39.16
CA LEU A 424 -16.43 13.03 40.40
C LEU A 424 -16.41 14.38 41.13
N ALA A 425 -15.25 15.04 41.13
CA ALA A 425 -15.06 16.33 41.77
C ALA A 425 -15.90 17.45 41.13
N SER A 426 -15.89 17.52 39.80
CA SER A 426 -16.65 18.54 39.06
C SER A 426 -18.07 18.10 38.71
N GLN A 427 -18.40 16.84 38.98
CA GLN A 427 -19.71 16.21 38.78
C GLN A 427 -20.23 16.32 37.34
N TYR A 428 -19.34 16.10 36.37
CA TYR A 428 -19.68 16.09 34.96
C TYR A 428 -18.93 14.99 34.21
N VAL A 429 -19.41 14.71 33.00
CA VAL A 429 -18.68 13.98 31.96
C VAL A 429 -18.29 14.95 30.86
N SER A 430 -17.10 14.79 30.28
CA SER A 430 -16.69 15.62 29.15
C SER A 430 -15.98 14.83 28.06
N ILE A 431 -15.96 15.37 26.84
CA ILE A 431 -15.14 14.93 25.72
C ILE A 431 -14.28 16.13 25.30
N ALA A 432 -12.96 16.02 25.46
CA ALA A 432 -12.03 17.09 25.09
C ALA A 432 -12.04 17.29 23.58
N THR A 433 -12.39 18.50 23.11
CA THR A 433 -12.44 18.82 21.68
C THR A 433 -12.66 20.31 21.44
N THR A 434 -11.95 20.86 20.46
CA THR A 434 -12.07 22.28 20.05
C THR A 434 -12.66 22.45 18.65
N SER A 435 -12.37 21.53 17.73
CA SER A 435 -12.73 21.61 16.30
C SER A 435 -14.01 20.84 15.94
N ASN A 436 -14.45 19.90 16.78
CA ASN A 436 -15.53 18.95 16.47
C ASN A 436 -16.72 19.05 17.44
N THR A 437 -16.87 20.20 18.10
CA THR A 437 -17.88 20.41 19.14
C THR A 437 -19.31 20.20 18.64
N GLU A 438 -19.67 20.79 17.50
CA GLU A 438 -21.02 20.65 16.92
C GLU A 438 -21.35 19.19 16.57
N PHE A 439 -20.42 18.48 15.94
CA PHE A 439 -20.59 17.07 15.60
C PHE A 439 -20.82 16.21 16.85
N PHE A 440 -20.00 16.38 17.89
CA PHE A 440 -20.17 15.61 19.13
C PHE A 440 -21.44 15.97 19.90
N GLN A 441 -21.88 17.24 19.91
CA GLN A 441 -23.17 17.60 20.50
C GLN A 441 -24.32 16.92 19.76
N LYS A 442 -24.31 16.91 18.43
CA LYS A 442 -25.30 16.18 17.61
C LYS A 442 -25.26 14.69 17.93
N LEU A 443 -24.07 14.08 17.97
CA LEU A 443 -23.91 12.66 18.32
C LEU A 443 -24.50 12.35 19.69
N LEU A 444 -24.18 13.12 20.73
CA LEU A 444 -24.74 12.94 22.07
C LEU A 444 -26.28 13.10 22.09
N SER A 445 -26.82 14.05 21.32
CA SER A 445 -28.27 14.24 21.22
C SER A 445 -28.98 13.02 20.62
N THR A 446 -28.33 12.26 19.74
CA THR A 446 -28.88 11.01 19.17
C THR A 446 -29.06 9.89 20.22
N PHE A 447 -28.52 10.08 21.42
CA PHE A 447 -28.69 9.21 22.58
C PHE A 447 -29.57 9.81 23.69
N GLU A 448 -30.21 10.97 23.42
CA GLU A 448 -30.96 11.75 24.41
C GLU A 448 -30.08 12.31 25.54
N VAL A 449 -28.83 12.63 25.22
CA VAL A 449 -27.86 13.22 26.16
C VAL A 449 -27.75 14.73 25.88
N GLU A 450 -28.16 15.53 26.86
CA GLU A 450 -28.02 16.98 26.82
C GLU A 450 -26.56 17.36 27.11
N SER A 451 -25.99 18.22 26.27
CA SER A 451 -24.61 18.65 26.37
C SER A 451 -24.43 20.11 25.96
N HIS A 452 -23.38 20.76 26.47
CA HIS A 452 -23.00 22.12 26.11
C HIS A 452 -21.48 22.22 25.91
N VAL A 453 -21.03 23.25 25.20
CA VAL A 453 -19.61 23.53 25.02
C VAL A 453 -19.07 24.28 26.24
N GLY A 454 -17.95 23.85 26.79
CA GLY A 454 -17.27 24.52 27.90
C GLY A 454 -15.78 24.17 27.96
N ASP A 455 -14.92 25.15 28.22
CA ASP A 455 -13.47 25.00 28.44
C ASP A 455 -12.73 24.08 27.45
N GLY A 456 -13.05 24.16 26.15
CA GLY A 456 -12.42 23.32 25.12
C GLY A 456 -12.89 21.86 25.14
N ALA A 457 -14.10 21.62 25.62
CA ALA A 457 -14.72 20.31 25.67
C ALA A 457 -16.24 20.38 25.44
N ILE A 458 -16.84 19.23 25.15
CA ILE A 458 -18.28 19.01 25.29
C ILE A 458 -18.55 18.47 26.69
N VAL A 459 -19.41 19.14 27.45
CA VAL A 459 -19.70 18.86 28.86
C VAL A 459 -21.14 18.39 29.03
N VAL A 460 -21.31 17.33 29.81
CA VAL A 460 -22.58 16.72 30.21
C VAL A 460 -22.66 16.74 31.74
N SER A 461 -23.65 17.46 32.28
CA SER A 461 -23.84 17.62 33.73
C SER A 461 -25.28 17.37 34.19
N ALA A 462 -26.21 17.11 33.25
CA ALA A 462 -27.60 16.80 33.59
C ALA A 462 -27.73 15.36 34.13
N HIS A 463 -28.52 15.18 35.20
CA HIS A 463 -28.74 13.88 35.86
C HIS A 463 -29.14 12.75 34.91
N ASN A 464 -30.19 13.00 34.12
CA ASN A 464 -30.72 11.99 33.21
C ASN A 464 -29.70 11.63 32.13
N SER A 465 -28.93 12.62 31.65
CA SER A 465 -27.89 12.43 30.65
C SER A 465 -26.69 11.64 31.18
N ILE A 466 -26.25 11.89 32.41
CA ILE A 466 -25.23 11.06 33.08
C ILE A 466 -25.72 9.62 33.29
N ALA A 467 -26.96 9.47 33.75
CA ALA A 467 -27.56 8.15 33.94
C ALA A 467 -27.62 7.35 32.63
N ARG A 468 -27.94 8.05 31.53
CA ARG A 468 -27.99 7.51 30.17
C ARG A 468 -26.61 7.12 29.65
N LEU A 469 -25.60 7.97 29.78
CA LEU A 469 -24.22 7.66 29.39
C LEU A 469 -23.67 6.43 30.12
N ALA A 470 -24.00 6.27 31.40
CA ALA A 470 -23.65 5.10 32.18
C ALA A 470 -24.41 3.83 31.76
N GLU A 471 -25.58 3.94 31.14
CA GLU A 471 -26.33 2.79 30.58
C GLU A 471 -25.79 2.36 29.23
N LEU A 472 -25.22 3.30 28.47
CA LEU A 472 -24.56 3.02 27.19
C LEU A 472 -23.16 2.41 27.38
N ASP A 473 -22.66 2.34 28.61
CA ASP A 473 -21.28 1.96 28.90
C ASP A 473 -20.28 2.75 28.04
N MET A 474 -20.32 4.08 28.12
CA MET A 474 -19.55 4.97 27.22
C MET A 474 -18.02 4.78 27.26
N PHE A 475 -17.47 4.12 28.29
CA PHE A 475 -16.06 3.77 28.38
C PHE A 475 -15.95 2.25 28.28
N ARG A 476 -15.18 1.76 27.31
CA ARG A 476 -15.05 0.31 27.05
C ARG A 476 -13.80 -0.25 27.71
N TYR A 477 -12.67 0.43 27.53
CA TYR A 477 -11.37 0.01 28.05
C TYR A 477 -10.79 1.01 29.06
N ALA A 478 -11.34 2.21 29.19
CA ALA A 478 -10.96 3.15 30.24
C ALA A 478 -11.61 2.81 31.60
N ALA A 479 -11.11 1.76 32.27
CA ALA A 479 -11.74 1.16 33.46
C ALA A 479 -12.02 2.17 34.59
N ASP A 480 -11.06 3.01 34.96
CA ASP A 480 -11.24 4.00 36.03
C ASP A 480 -12.29 5.05 35.67
N ARG A 481 -12.31 5.49 34.40
CA ARG A 481 -13.31 6.44 33.90
C ARG A 481 -14.71 5.82 33.93
N LYS A 482 -14.82 4.52 33.59
CA LYS A 482 -16.07 3.75 33.72
C LYS A 482 -16.55 3.68 35.16
N GLN A 483 -15.65 3.35 36.09
CA GLN A 483 -15.98 3.31 37.52
C GLN A 483 -16.44 4.68 38.04
N ASN A 484 -15.73 5.75 37.67
CA ASN A 484 -16.10 7.11 38.02
C ASN A 484 -17.47 7.50 37.45
N LEU A 485 -17.78 7.12 36.22
CA LEU A 485 -19.10 7.38 35.63
C LEU A 485 -20.23 6.69 36.42
N HIS A 486 -20.04 5.42 36.79
CA HIS A 486 -21.04 4.71 37.60
C HIS A 486 -21.18 5.30 39.00
N LYS A 487 -20.07 5.66 39.65
CA LYS A 487 -20.08 6.34 40.95
C LYS A 487 -20.79 7.70 40.84
N LEU A 488 -20.51 8.48 39.79
CA LEU A 488 -21.18 9.76 39.52
C LEU A 488 -22.69 9.58 39.35
N LYS A 489 -23.15 8.56 38.60
CA LYS A 489 -24.57 8.23 38.46
C LYS A 489 -25.22 7.98 39.82
N ILE A 490 -24.58 7.23 40.71
CA ILE A 490 -25.11 6.94 42.05
C ILE A 490 -25.13 8.21 42.90
N MET A 491 -24.04 8.98 42.91
CA MET A 491 -23.94 10.26 43.62
C MET A 491 -25.10 11.18 43.25
N MET A 492 -25.33 11.39 41.96
CA MET A 492 -26.41 12.25 41.44
C MET A 492 -27.80 11.77 41.85
N LYS A 493 -28.04 10.46 41.89
CA LYS A 493 -29.33 9.89 42.33
C LYS A 493 -29.65 10.18 43.79
N THR A 494 -28.63 10.40 44.62
CA THR A 494 -28.79 10.68 46.05
C THR A 494 -28.99 12.16 46.38
N TRP A 495 -28.98 13.05 45.37
CA TRP A 495 -29.18 14.47 45.61
C TRP A 495 -30.62 14.76 46.04
N ASP A 496 -30.76 15.12 47.31
CA ASP A 496 -32.00 15.59 47.88
C ASP A 496 -31.88 17.09 48.20
N HIS A 497 -32.51 17.92 47.37
CA HIS A 497 -32.52 19.38 47.55
C HIS A 497 -33.31 19.83 48.79
N SER A 498 -34.15 18.97 49.35
CA SER A 498 -34.94 19.27 50.56
C SER A 498 -34.20 18.94 51.85
N ARG A 499 -33.17 18.08 51.77
CA ARG A 499 -32.37 17.66 52.92
C ARG A 499 -31.53 18.84 53.44
N GLN A 500 -31.27 18.85 54.74
CA GLN A 500 -30.31 19.76 55.37
C GLN A 500 -29.03 18.99 55.71
N MET A 501 -27.88 19.66 55.61
CA MET A 501 -26.62 19.07 56.06
C MET A 501 -26.62 18.89 57.57
N THR A 502 -26.16 17.73 58.02
CA THR A 502 -26.01 17.47 59.45
C THR A 502 -24.80 18.22 60.02
N GLU A 503 -24.75 18.38 61.35
CA GLU A 503 -23.61 19.01 62.01
C GLU A 503 -22.31 18.21 61.79
N ASP A 504 -22.40 16.89 61.70
CA ASP A 504 -21.24 16.02 61.47
C ASP A 504 -20.71 16.16 60.04
N GLU A 505 -21.59 16.28 59.05
CA GLU A 505 -21.21 16.61 57.67
C GLU A 505 -20.51 17.97 57.59
N LEU A 506 -21.08 19.01 58.21
CA LEU A 506 -20.49 20.36 58.22
C LEU A 506 -19.13 20.38 58.91
N ARG A 507 -18.98 19.69 60.04
CA ARG A 507 -17.69 19.53 60.72
C ARG A 507 -16.68 18.82 59.83
N ARG A 508 -17.08 17.76 59.14
CA ARG A 508 -16.21 17.02 58.22
C ARG A 508 -15.77 17.88 57.04
N ILE A 509 -16.70 18.59 56.41
CA ILE A 509 -16.43 19.54 55.31
C ILE A 509 -15.41 20.59 55.74
N HIS A 510 -15.55 21.16 56.95
CA HIS A 510 -14.61 22.14 57.49
C HIS A 510 -13.20 21.59 57.67
N ILE A 511 -13.07 20.36 58.20
CA ILE A 511 -11.78 19.69 58.36
C ILE A 511 -11.13 19.47 56.98
N LEU A 512 -11.86 18.84 56.06
CA LEU A 512 -11.34 18.56 54.71
C LEU A 512 -10.92 19.84 53.98
N ARG A 513 -11.68 20.92 54.14
CA ARG A 513 -11.34 22.20 53.51
C ARG A 513 -10.10 22.84 54.15
N LYS A 514 -9.93 22.75 55.46
CA LYS A 514 -8.70 23.18 56.16
C LYS A 514 -7.48 22.39 55.71
N ASP A 515 -7.66 21.11 55.38
CA ASP A 515 -6.61 20.24 54.84
C ASP A 515 -6.29 20.55 53.36
N GLY A 516 -6.88 21.60 52.78
CA GLY A 516 -6.59 22.08 51.43
C GLY A 516 -7.38 21.40 50.33
N MET A 517 -8.34 20.53 50.67
CA MET A 517 -9.14 19.82 49.68
C MET A 517 -10.05 20.77 48.89
N SER A 518 -10.21 20.53 47.58
CA SER A 518 -11.14 21.28 46.73
C SER A 518 -12.59 20.97 47.09
N TRP A 519 -13.52 21.90 46.84
CA TRP A 519 -14.95 21.66 47.08
C TRP A 519 -15.50 20.44 46.34
N GLY A 520 -14.95 20.14 45.16
CA GLY A 520 -15.29 18.95 44.40
C GLY A 520 -14.84 17.67 45.06
N ASN A 521 -13.58 17.59 45.49
CA ASN A 521 -13.06 16.40 46.19
C ASN A 521 -13.76 16.21 47.54
N ILE A 522 -14.14 17.30 48.22
CA ILE A 522 -14.97 17.24 49.43
C ILE A 522 -16.32 16.59 49.10
N SER A 523 -16.96 16.94 47.99
CA SER A 523 -18.22 16.31 47.60
C SER A 523 -18.10 14.80 47.45
N GLU A 524 -17.02 14.33 46.83
CA GLU A 524 -16.79 12.90 46.66
C GLU A 524 -16.57 12.22 48.01
N THR A 525 -15.73 12.81 48.87
CA THR A 525 -15.42 12.27 50.20
C THR A 525 -16.67 12.18 51.08
N ILE A 526 -17.54 13.20 51.04
CA ILE A 526 -18.81 13.18 51.78
C ILE A 526 -19.73 12.08 51.27
N PHE A 527 -19.77 11.82 49.97
CA PHE A 527 -20.54 10.70 49.43
C PHE A 527 -19.99 9.36 49.92
N ASP A 528 -18.67 9.17 49.91
CA ASP A 528 -18.04 7.92 50.34
C ASP A 528 -18.25 7.64 51.84
N GLU A 529 -18.25 8.68 52.68
CA GLU A 529 -18.43 8.55 54.12
C GLU A 529 -19.90 8.41 54.55
N PHE A 530 -20.81 9.16 53.92
CA PHE A 530 -22.20 9.28 54.38
C PHE A 530 -23.25 8.66 53.43
N GLY A 531 -22.83 8.12 52.29
CA GLY A 531 -23.69 7.40 51.34
C GLY A 531 -24.65 8.29 50.53
N HIS A 532 -24.50 9.61 50.58
CA HIS A 532 -25.30 10.55 49.79
C HIS A 532 -24.44 11.73 49.33
N GLY A 533 -24.75 12.25 48.14
CA GLY A 533 -23.98 13.30 47.48
C GLY A 533 -24.60 14.67 47.66
N TRP A 534 -23.74 15.68 47.61
CA TRP A 534 -24.14 17.08 47.53
C TRP A 534 -23.42 17.75 46.36
N PRO A 535 -24.06 18.62 45.59
CA PRO A 535 -23.33 19.40 44.61
C PRO A 535 -22.23 20.25 45.25
N TYR A 536 -21.05 20.35 44.63
CA TYR A 536 -19.92 21.08 45.22
C TYR A 536 -20.27 22.55 45.54
N TYR A 537 -21.12 23.18 44.74
CA TYR A 537 -21.61 24.54 44.97
C TYR A 537 -22.58 24.63 46.16
N THR A 538 -23.33 23.56 46.43
CA THR A 538 -24.19 23.45 47.62
C THR A 538 -23.33 23.32 48.87
N ILE A 539 -22.32 22.45 48.85
CA ILE A 539 -21.33 22.30 49.93
C ILE A 539 -20.67 23.64 50.25
N SER A 540 -20.14 24.32 49.22
CA SER A 540 -19.47 25.62 49.40
C SER A 540 -20.40 26.66 50.03
N ARG A 541 -21.68 26.70 49.60
CA ARG A 541 -22.68 27.64 50.12
C ARG A 541 -23.00 27.40 51.60
N TRP A 542 -23.22 26.14 51.98
CA TRP A 542 -23.53 25.78 53.38
C TRP A 542 -22.32 26.00 54.29
N ALA A 543 -21.13 25.56 53.86
CA ALA A 543 -19.90 25.72 54.62
C ALA A 543 -19.56 27.19 54.88
N ARG A 544 -19.75 28.08 53.90
CA ARG A 544 -19.53 29.53 54.08
C ARG A 544 -20.58 30.20 54.97
N LYS A 545 -21.81 29.67 54.99
CA LYS A 545 -22.86 30.16 55.88
C LYS A 545 -22.53 29.85 57.35
N GLU A 546 -22.04 28.63 57.61
CA GLU A 546 -21.71 28.18 58.97
C GLU A 546 -20.33 28.68 59.44
N TYR A 547 -19.37 28.76 58.53
CA TYR A 547 -18.00 29.17 58.79
C TYR A 547 -17.57 30.29 57.82
N PRO A 548 -17.91 31.56 58.10
CA PRO A 548 -17.69 32.68 57.17
C PRO A 548 -16.23 32.91 56.76
N ASN A 549 -15.27 32.38 57.52
CA ASN A 549 -13.84 32.52 57.27
C ASN A 549 -13.25 31.42 56.37
N LEU A 550 -14.04 30.41 55.96
CA LEU A 550 -13.62 29.39 54.99
C LEU A 550 -13.61 29.98 53.57
N LYS A 551 -12.42 30.10 52.97
CA LYS A 551 -12.27 30.54 51.58
C LYS A 551 -12.55 29.42 50.58
#